data_AF-A0A6V7HEQ0-F1
#
_entry.id   AF-A0A6V7HEQ0-F1
#
_cell.length_a   1.000
_cell.length_b   1.000
_cell.length_c   1.000
_cell.angle_alpha   90.00
_cell.angle_beta   90.00
_cell.angle_gamma   90.00
#
_symmetry.space_group_name_H-M   'P 1'
#
loop_
_entity.id
_entity.type
_entity.pdbx_description
1 polymer ?
#
loop_
_entity_poly.entity_id
_entity_poly.type
_entity_poly.pdbx_seq_one_letter_code
_entity_poly.pdbx_strand_id
1 'polypeptide(L)'
;LQYSGIQETWNSDQLYRMVKETEDIRSKLLECQKECKDTEIEIYNVNQLKDKDEELKEIHCNYMKCNEKANFNETVQQKINSLISQRDNLKKELDELKKTADKNNKELMEMQKMITIQEKKNMALARKLKKMVENMRITPDLSEKVNMILADPRLINIRNSN
;
A
#
# COMPACT_ATOMS: atom_id res chain seq x y z
N LEU A 1 9.84 -116.40 -36.59
CA LEU A 1 8.91 -115.28 -36.29
C LEU A 1 9.19 -114.79 -34.87
N GLN A 2 10.08 -113.82 -34.72
CA GLN A 2 10.32 -113.12 -33.45
C GLN A 2 10.83 -111.72 -33.81
N TYR A 3 9.88 -110.83 -34.04
CA TYR A 3 10.12 -109.40 -34.30
C TYR A 3 8.98 -108.64 -33.62
N SER A 4 9.01 -108.58 -32.29
CA SER A 4 8.02 -107.81 -31.52
C SER A 4 8.59 -107.11 -30.29
N GLY A 5 9.89 -107.27 -29.98
CA GLY A 5 10.49 -106.70 -28.76
C GLY A 5 11.25 -105.38 -28.91
N ILE A 6 11.50 -104.90 -30.15
CA ILE A 6 12.36 -103.73 -30.40
C ILE A 6 11.54 -102.47 -30.73
N GLN A 7 10.27 -102.61 -31.11
CA GLN A 7 9.43 -101.49 -31.54
C GLN A 7 8.68 -100.79 -30.39
N GLU A 8 8.51 -101.45 -29.24
CA GLU A 8 7.85 -100.87 -28.06
C GLU A 8 8.79 -99.99 -27.20
N THR A 9 10.10 -100.24 -27.21
CA THR A 9 11.09 -99.50 -26.39
C THR A 9 11.52 -98.17 -27.01
N TRP A 10 11.61 -98.07 -28.34
CA TRP A 10 11.95 -96.82 -29.05
C TRP A 10 10.92 -95.70 -28.87
N ASN A 11 9.65 -96.06 -28.63
CA ASN A 11 8.57 -95.11 -28.44
C ASN A 11 8.61 -94.46 -27.04
N SER A 12 9.16 -95.16 -26.05
CA SER A 12 9.23 -94.70 -24.65
C SER A 12 10.28 -93.59 -24.44
N ASP A 13 11.47 -93.70 -25.01
CA ASP A 13 12.55 -92.72 -24.83
C ASP A 13 12.27 -91.38 -25.53
N GLN A 14 11.63 -91.43 -26.71
CA GLN A 14 11.15 -90.23 -27.40
C GLN A 14 10.05 -89.55 -26.59
N LEU A 15 9.09 -90.32 -26.05
CA LEU A 15 8.03 -89.79 -25.19
C LEU A 15 8.62 -89.13 -23.94
N TYR A 16 9.60 -89.76 -23.28
CA TYR A 16 10.26 -89.21 -22.10
C TYR A 16 10.98 -87.88 -22.40
N ARG A 17 11.70 -87.79 -23.52
CA ARG A 17 12.35 -86.53 -23.95
C ARG A 17 11.31 -85.43 -24.21
N MET A 18 10.24 -85.76 -24.91
CA MET A 18 9.15 -84.82 -25.19
C MET A 18 8.47 -84.32 -23.92
N VAL A 19 8.25 -85.19 -22.92
CA VAL A 19 7.70 -84.80 -21.62
C VAL A 19 8.66 -83.83 -20.91
N LYS A 20 9.96 -84.14 -20.88
CA LYS A 20 10.97 -83.28 -20.26
C LYS A 20 11.08 -81.92 -20.94
N GLU A 21 11.05 -81.87 -22.27
CA GLU A 21 11.03 -80.62 -23.04
C GLU A 21 9.76 -79.83 -22.77
N THR A 22 8.61 -80.50 -22.67
CA THR A 22 7.33 -79.86 -22.34
C THR A 22 7.37 -79.26 -20.92
N GLU A 23 7.95 -79.97 -19.95
CA GLU A 23 8.12 -79.46 -18.58
C GLU A 23 9.08 -78.27 -18.50
N ASP A 24 10.18 -78.29 -19.26
CA ASP A 24 11.13 -77.18 -19.36
C ASP A 24 10.48 -75.94 -19.99
N ILE A 25 9.77 -76.13 -21.12
CA ILE A 25 9.01 -75.06 -21.77
C ILE A 25 7.94 -74.50 -20.82
N ARG A 26 7.22 -75.36 -20.10
CA ARG A 26 6.21 -74.95 -19.12
C ARG A 26 6.82 -74.11 -18.00
N SER A 27 8.01 -74.48 -17.53
CA SER A 27 8.72 -73.75 -16.48
C SER A 27 9.17 -72.37 -16.96
N LYS A 28 9.74 -72.29 -18.16
CA LYS A 28 10.10 -71.01 -18.82
C LYS A 28 8.88 -70.12 -19.06
N LEU A 29 7.77 -70.71 -19.51
CA LEU A 29 6.52 -69.97 -19.71
C LEU A 29 6.02 -69.35 -18.40
N LEU A 30 6.10 -70.08 -17.30
CA LEU A 30 5.70 -69.59 -15.98
C LEU A 30 6.61 -68.44 -15.50
N GLU A 31 7.91 -68.53 -15.75
CA GLU A 31 8.88 -67.47 -15.44
C GLU A 31 8.61 -66.21 -16.26
N CYS A 32 8.44 -66.34 -17.59
CA CYS A 32 8.05 -65.21 -18.44
C CYS A 32 6.73 -64.59 -18.00
N GLN A 33 5.75 -65.40 -17.58
CA GLN A 33 4.47 -64.87 -17.09
C GLN A 33 4.65 -64.03 -15.81
N LYS A 34 5.59 -64.40 -14.94
CA LYS A 34 5.92 -63.64 -13.74
C LYS A 34 6.59 -62.31 -14.11
N GLU A 35 7.59 -62.34 -14.99
CA GLU A 35 8.29 -61.14 -15.48
C GLU A 35 7.34 -60.14 -16.14
N CYS A 36 6.38 -60.62 -16.94
CA CYS A 36 5.36 -59.77 -17.54
C CYS A 36 4.51 -59.05 -16.47
N LYS A 37 4.09 -59.75 -15.41
CA LYS A 37 3.32 -59.15 -14.31
C LYS A 37 4.13 -58.11 -13.55
N ASP A 38 5.40 -58.40 -13.29
CA ASP A 38 6.29 -57.47 -12.59
C ASP A 38 6.49 -56.19 -13.44
N THR A 39 6.67 -56.35 -14.75
CA THR A 39 6.79 -55.23 -15.71
C THR A 39 5.50 -54.40 -15.78
N GLU A 40 4.32 -55.01 -15.78
CA GLU A 40 3.03 -54.30 -15.77
C GLU A 40 2.89 -53.39 -14.52
N ILE A 41 3.34 -53.87 -13.36
CA ILE A 41 3.35 -53.08 -12.12
C ILE A 41 4.31 -51.89 -12.22
N GLU A 42 5.51 -52.11 -12.76
CA GLU A 42 6.48 -51.02 -12.97
C GLU A 42 5.94 -49.96 -13.94
N ILE A 43 5.34 -50.36 -15.05
CA ILE A 43 4.70 -49.44 -16.01
C ILE A 43 3.61 -48.62 -15.32
N TYR A 44 2.77 -49.26 -14.51
CA TYR A 44 1.74 -48.56 -13.74
C TYR A 44 2.32 -47.53 -12.78
N ASN A 45 3.39 -47.86 -12.06
CA ASN A 45 4.08 -46.94 -11.15
C ASN A 45 4.73 -45.76 -11.89
N VAL A 46 5.38 -46.01 -13.03
CA VAL A 46 6.00 -44.97 -13.86
C VAL A 46 4.93 -44.01 -14.38
N ASN A 47 3.76 -44.50 -14.78
CA ASN A 47 2.67 -43.65 -15.24
C ASN A 47 2.13 -42.75 -14.11
N GLN A 48 1.95 -43.28 -12.89
CA GLN A 48 1.57 -42.44 -11.74
C GLN A 48 2.61 -41.34 -11.43
N LEU A 49 3.91 -41.65 -11.58
CA LEU A 49 4.96 -40.65 -11.38
C LEU A 49 4.92 -39.54 -12.44
N LYS A 50 4.56 -39.85 -13.69
CA LYS A 50 4.39 -38.84 -14.74
C LYS A 50 3.24 -37.89 -14.43
N ASP A 51 2.11 -38.41 -13.94
CA ASP A 51 0.98 -37.57 -13.54
C ASP A 51 1.37 -36.63 -12.39
N LYS A 52 2.16 -37.14 -11.43
CA LYS A 52 2.67 -36.33 -10.31
C LYS A 52 3.70 -35.29 -10.73
N ASP A 53 4.54 -35.59 -11.73
CA ASP A 53 5.46 -34.61 -12.31
C ASP A 53 4.71 -33.45 -12.96
N GLU A 54 3.59 -33.73 -13.63
CA GLU A 54 2.76 -32.69 -14.25
C GLU A 54 2.03 -31.83 -13.20
N GLU A 55 1.46 -32.44 -12.15
CA GLU A 55 0.91 -31.71 -11.00
C GLU A 55 1.98 -30.80 -10.36
N LEU A 56 3.21 -31.30 -10.22
CA LEU A 56 4.30 -30.52 -9.63
C LEU A 56 4.69 -29.32 -10.50
N LYS A 57 4.73 -29.47 -11.83
CA LYS A 57 4.96 -28.35 -12.76
C LYS A 57 3.88 -27.29 -12.65
N GLU A 58 2.61 -27.70 -12.52
CA GLU A 58 1.50 -26.77 -12.35
C GLU A 58 1.62 -26.00 -11.04
N ILE A 59 1.89 -26.69 -9.93
CA ILE A 59 2.12 -26.07 -8.61
C ILE A 59 3.29 -25.09 -8.69
N HIS A 60 4.39 -25.47 -9.35
CA HIS A 60 5.56 -24.61 -9.52
C HIS A 60 5.21 -23.35 -10.33
N CYS A 61 4.48 -23.50 -11.44
CA CYS A 61 4.03 -22.37 -12.26
C CYS A 61 3.13 -21.41 -11.45
N ASN A 62 2.20 -21.96 -10.67
CA ASN A 62 1.30 -21.18 -9.82
C ASN A 62 2.05 -20.46 -8.69
N TYR A 63 3.02 -21.14 -8.06
CA TYR A 63 3.89 -20.54 -7.06
C TYR A 63 4.67 -19.35 -7.64
N MET A 64 5.30 -19.51 -8.81
CA MET A 64 6.05 -18.43 -9.47
C MET A 64 5.16 -17.22 -9.78
N LYS A 65 3.95 -17.43 -10.32
CA LYS A 65 2.96 -16.36 -10.55
C LYS A 65 2.55 -15.64 -9.25
N CYS A 66 2.39 -16.38 -8.15
CA CYS A 66 2.07 -15.80 -6.85
C CYS A 66 3.27 -15.01 -6.27
N ASN A 67 4.48 -15.52 -6.44
CA ASN A 67 5.70 -14.85 -5.97
C ASN A 67 5.96 -13.53 -6.73
N GLU A 68 5.72 -13.49 -8.04
CA GLU A 68 5.78 -12.25 -8.84
C GLU A 68 4.78 -11.20 -8.34
N LYS A 69 3.58 -11.61 -7.92
CA LYS A 69 2.59 -10.71 -7.30
C LYS A 69 3.03 -10.23 -5.91
N ALA A 70 3.85 -10.98 -5.18
CA ALA A 70 4.35 -10.56 -3.87
C ALA A 70 5.32 -9.36 -3.97
N ASN A 71 6.00 -9.16 -5.11
CA ASN A 71 6.79 -7.95 -5.37
C ASN A 71 5.96 -6.65 -5.39
N PHE A 72 4.63 -6.75 -5.45
CA PHE A 72 3.74 -5.61 -5.25
C PHE A 72 3.92 -4.96 -3.87
N ASN A 73 4.40 -5.72 -2.87
CA ASN A 73 4.70 -5.20 -1.54
C ASN A 73 5.80 -4.13 -1.55
N GLU A 74 6.78 -4.21 -2.46
CA GLU A 74 7.82 -3.20 -2.56
C GLU A 74 7.24 -1.86 -3.05
N THR A 75 6.32 -1.91 -4.02
CA THR A 75 5.60 -0.72 -4.51
C THR A 75 4.73 -0.10 -3.42
N VAL A 76 4.06 -0.93 -2.62
CA VAL A 76 3.26 -0.46 -1.47
C VAL A 76 4.18 0.20 -0.43
N GLN A 77 5.32 -0.41 -0.11
CA GLN A 77 6.28 0.13 0.85
C GLN A 77 6.86 1.47 0.39
N GLN A 78 7.21 1.60 -0.90
CA GLN A 78 7.67 2.86 -1.48
C GLN A 78 6.60 3.97 -1.37
N LYS A 79 5.32 3.65 -1.65
CA LYS A 79 4.21 4.59 -1.47
C LYS A 79 4.03 5.00 -0.01
N ILE A 80 4.11 4.05 0.93
CA ILE A 80 4.03 4.32 2.37
C ILE A 80 5.15 5.29 2.78
N ASN A 81 6.39 5.02 2.36
CA ASN A 81 7.53 5.87 2.68
C ASN A 81 7.36 7.29 2.10
N SER A 82 6.88 7.40 0.85
CA SER A 82 6.59 8.70 0.22
C SER A 82 5.53 9.50 1.00
N LEU A 83 4.44 8.85 1.40
CA LEU A 83 3.38 9.48 2.20
C LEU A 83 3.86 9.92 3.58
N ILE A 84 4.73 9.13 4.23
CA ILE A 84 5.35 9.50 5.50
C ILE A 84 6.18 10.78 5.34
N SER A 85 7.03 10.86 4.31
CA SER A 85 7.82 12.07 4.04
C SER A 85 6.95 13.30 3.77
N GLN A 86 5.87 13.16 2.99
CA GLN A 86 4.93 14.25 2.74
C GLN A 86 4.25 14.73 4.03
N ARG A 87 3.75 13.80 4.85
CA ARG A 87 3.13 14.11 6.15
C ARG A 87 4.09 14.88 7.04
N ASP A 88 5.35 14.46 7.11
CA ASP A 88 6.35 15.07 7.99
C ASP A 88 6.73 16.48 7.52
N ASN A 89 6.79 16.72 6.20
CA ASN A 89 6.99 18.05 5.64
C ASN A 89 5.81 18.97 5.93
N LEU A 90 4.58 18.52 5.67
CA LEU A 90 3.36 19.28 5.97
C LEU A 90 3.25 19.63 7.46
N LYS A 91 3.69 18.72 8.34
CA LYS A 91 3.71 18.98 9.78
C LYS A 91 4.68 20.12 10.14
N LYS A 92 5.87 20.16 9.51
CA LYS A 92 6.83 21.26 9.71
C LYS A 92 6.28 22.59 9.22
N GLU A 93 5.71 22.61 8.02
CA GLU A 93 5.09 23.83 7.46
C GLU A 93 3.96 24.34 8.36
N LEU A 94 3.13 23.44 8.89
CA LEU A 94 2.07 23.80 9.83
C LEU A 94 2.61 24.43 11.12
N ASP A 95 3.70 23.89 11.66
CA ASP A 95 4.32 24.42 12.88
C ASP A 95 4.95 25.81 12.63
N GLU A 96 5.52 26.06 11.45
CA GLU A 96 6.03 27.38 11.05
C GLU A 96 4.91 28.41 10.86
N LEU A 97 3.80 28.01 10.22
CA LEU A 97 2.63 28.86 10.05
C LEU A 97 2.02 29.25 11.40
N LYS A 98 1.92 28.31 12.35
CA LYS A 98 1.45 28.60 13.72
C LYS A 98 2.33 29.63 14.42
N LYS A 99 3.66 29.45 14.39
CA LYS A 99 4.61 30.41 14.97
C LYS A 99 4.47 31.81 14.36
N THR A 100 4.27 31.87 13.04
CA THR A 100 4.09 33.13 12.32
C THR A 100 2.75 33.79 12.70
N ALA A 101 1.67 33.02 12.79
CA ALA A 101 0.38 33.52 13.23
C ALA A 101 0.43 34.09 14.66
N ASP A 102 1.09 33.38 15.58
CA ASP A 102 1.28 33.85 16.96
C ASP A 102 2.08 35.16 17.03
N LYS A 103 3.12 35.28 16.20
CA LYS A 103 3.90 36.52 16.08
C LYS A 103 3.04 37.67 15.55
N ASN A 104 2.31 37.44 14.48
CA ASN A 104 1.44 38.46 13.88
C ASN A 104 0.35 38.92 14.87
N ASN A 105 -0.22 38.00 15.65
CA ASN A 105 -1.19 38.35 16.69
C ASN A 105 -0.58 39.27 17.77
N LYS A 106 0.68 39.04 18.17
CA LYS A 106 1.37 39.92 19.11
C LYS A 106 1.59 41.31 18.54
N GLU A 107 2.05 41.40 17.29
CA GLU A 107 2.26 42.68 16.60
C GLU A 107 0.94 43.45 16.43
N LEU A 108 -0.14 42.75 16.10
CA LEU A 108 -1.48 43.33 15.97
C LEU A 108 -1.98 43.89 17.30
N MET A 109 -1.77 43.19 18.42
CA MET A 109 -2.12 43.71 19.75
C MET A 109 -1.34 45.00 20.09
N GLU A 110 -0.05 45.06 19.76
CA GLU A 110 0.73 46.27 19.99
C GLU A 110 0.27 47.45 19.11
N MET A 111 -0.06 47.19 17.84
CA MET A 111 -0.65 48.20 16.96
C MET A 111 -1.99 48.72 17.50
N GLN A 112 -2.87 47.84 17.98
CA GLN A 112 -4.13 48.23 18.60
C GLN A 112 -3.94 49.13 19.83
N LYS A 113 -2.94 48.82 20.68
CA LYS A 113 -2.58 49.69 21.82
C LYS A 113 -2.12 51.07 21.34
N MET A 114 -1.25 51.13 20.34
CA MET A 114 -0.76 52.40 19.78
C MET A 114 -1.89 53.24 19.17
N ILE A 115 -2.80 52.61 18.42
CA ILE A 115 -4.00 53.26 17.88
C ILE A 115 -4.86 53.83 19.00
N THR A 116 -5.15 53.03 20.03
CA THR A 116 -5.95 53.46 21.18
C THR A 116 -5.32 54.68 21.89
N ILE A 117 -3.99 54.67 22.07
CA ILE A 117 -3.26 55.81 22.66
C ILE A 117 -3.40 57.05 21.78
N GLN A 118 -3.23 56.90 20.47
CA GLN A 118 -3.30 58.01 19.53
C GLN A 118 -4.73 58.58 19.43
N GLU A 119 -5.76 57.74 19.45
CA GLU A 119 -7.16 58.16 19.48
C GLU A 119 -7.48 58.98 20.72
N LYS A 120 -6.99 58.56 21.91
CA LYS A 120 -7.13 59.35 23.15
C LYS A 120 -6.45 60.72 23.04
N LYS A 121 -5.24 60.79 22.46
CA LYS A 121 -4.54 62.07 22.21
C LYS A 121 -5.32 62.97 21.25
N ASN A 122 -5.78 62.41 20.12
CA ASN A 122 -6.56 63.14 19.12
C ASN A 122 -7.86 63.69 19.72
N MET A 123 -8.55 62.90 20.54
CA MET A 123 -9.76 63.34 21.23
C MET A 123 -9.49 64.49 22.22
N ALA A 124 -8.39 64.42 22.98
CA ALA A 124 -8.00 65.50 23.88
C ALA A 124 -7.68 66.81 23.11
N LEU A 125 -7.01 66.71 21.97
CA LEU A 125 -6.74 67.85 21.09
C LEU A 125 -8.02 68.43 20.49
N ALA A 126 -8.93 67.59 20.00
CA ALA A 126 -10.23 68.02 19.47
C ALA A 126 -11.05 68.80 20.53
N ARG A 127 -11.05 68.33 21.79
CA ARG A 127 -11.70 69.04 22.91
C ARG A 127 -11.06 70.40 23.19
N LYS A 128 -9.73 70.51 23.11
CA LYS A 128 -9.00 71.79 23.27
C LYS A 128 -9.34 72.75 22.13
N LEU A 129 -9.33 72.26 20.89
CA LEU A 129 -9.67 73.03 19.71
C LEU A 129 -11.10 73.59 19.81
N LYS A 130 -12.06 72.75 20.19
CA LYS A 130 -13.45 73.16 20.40
C LYS A 130 -13.56 74.32 21.41
N LYS A 131 -12.88 74.21 22.56
CA LYS A 131 -12.86 75.29 23.57
C LYS A 131 -12.23 76.58 23.05
N MET A 132 -11.19 76.49 22.23
CA MET A 132 -10.55 77.69 21.66
C MET A 132 -11.49 78.40 20.69
N VAL A 133 -12.19 77.64 19.83
CA VAL A 133 -13.19 78.20 18.91
C VAL A 133 -14.36 78.83 19.65
N GLU A 134 -14.85 78.21 20.72
CA GLU A 134 -15.92 78.77 21.56
C GLU A 134 -15.53 80.10 22.23
N ASN A 135 -14.24 80.27 22.57
CA ASN A 135 -13.74 81.42 23.32
C ASN A 135 -13.11 82.53 22.45
N MET A 136 -12.93 82.33 21.15
CA MET A 136 -12.19 83.24 20.27
C MET A 136 -13.00 83.56 19.02
N ARG A 137 -13.08 84.86 18.65
CA ARG A 137 -13.69 85.27 17.37
C ARG A 137 -12.77 84.89 16.22
N ILE A 138 -13.02 83.71 15.64
CA ILE A 138 -12.33 83.23 14.43
C ILE A 138 -13.08 83.65 13.16
N THR A 139 -12.37 83.68 12.03
CA THR A 139 -12.97 83.98 10.73
C THR A 139 -13.94 82.87 10.29
N PRO A 140 -14.98 83.19 9.49
CA PRO A 140 -15.97 82.21 9.04
C PRO A 140 -15.36 80.99 8.32
N ASP A 141 -14.38 81.21 7.42
CA ASP A 141 -13.68 80.13 6.69
C ASP A 141 -12.91 79.18 7.63
N LEU A 142 -12.28 79.73 8.69
CA LEU A 142 -11.58 78.92 9.68
C LEU A 142 -12.58 78.15 10.57
N SER A 143 -13.72 78.75 10.88
CA SER A 143 -14.80 78.10 11.66
C SER A 143 -15.36 76.88 10.93
N GLU A 144 -15.61 77.00 9.63
CA GLU A 144 -16.14 75.92 8.79
C GLU A 144 -15.20 74.71 8.76
N LYS A 145 -13.90 74.92 8.53
CA LYS A 145 -12.88 73.85 8.53
C LYS A 145 -12.77 73.15 9.89
N VAL A 146 -12.82 73.91 10.99
CA VAL A 146 -12.79 73.32 12.34
C VAL A 146 -14.06 72.51 12.61
N ASN A 147 -15.23 73.01 12.20
CA ASN A 147 -16.49 72.29 12.37
C ASN A 147 -16.51 70.98 11.58
N MET A 148 -15.94 70.94 10.37
CA MET A 148 -15.78 69.69 9.62
C MET A 148 -14.92 68.67 10.36
N ILE A 149 -13.81 69.09 10.96
CA ILE A 149 -12.94 68.20 11.75
C ILE A 149 -13.67 67.69 12.99
N LEU A 150 -14.40 68.56 13.70
CA LEU A 150 -15.14 68.20 14.91
C LEU A 150 -16.38 67.34 14.62
N ALA A 151 -16.90 67.37 13.39
CA ALA A 151 -18.01 66.55 12.93
C ALA A 151 -17.59 65.14 12.47
N ASP A 152 -16.29 64.80 12.46
CA ASP A 152 -15.84 63.44 12.06
C ASP A 152 -16.47 62.38 12.99
N PRO A 153 -17.26 61.42 12.45
CA PRO A 153 -17.92 60.38 13.24
C PRO A 153 -16.98 59.56 14.13
N ARG A 154 -15.70 59.43 13.73
CA ARG A 154 -14.67 58.72 14.50
C ARG A 154 -14.31 59.44 15.80
N LEU A 155 -14.56 60.74 15.89
CA LEU A 155 -14.38 61.53 17.12
C LEU A 155 -15.66 61.56 17.98
N ILE A 156 -16.82 61.25 17.39
CA ILE A 156 -18.14 61.30 18.04
C ILE A 156 -18.50 59.96 18.70
N ASN A 157 -18.13 58.83 18.10
CA ASN A 157 -18.61 57.49 18.50
C ASN A 157 -17.89 56.83 19.70
N ILE A 158 -16.77 57.35 20.20
CA ILE A 158 -16.04 56.75 21.35
C ILE A 158 -16.64 57.19 22.71
N ARG A 159 -17.77 57.91 22.71
CA ARG A 159 -18.44 58.34 23.96
C ARG A 159 -19.28 57.23 24.62
N ASN A 160 -19.51 56.10 23.95
CA ASN A 160 -20.46 55.05 24.37
C ASN A 160 -19.83 53.66 24.59
N SER A 161 -18.51 53.53 24.66
CA SER A 161 -17.85 52.25 24.94
C SER A 161 -16.99 52.36 26.20
N ASN A 162 -17.64 52.17 27.36
CA ASN A 162 -17.01 51.82 28.64
C ASN A 162 -17.18 50.32 28.85
#